data_AF-A0A2P2GVB0-F1
#
_entry.id   AF-A0A2P2GVB0-F1
#
_cell.length_a   1.000
_cell.length_b   1.000
_cell.length_c   1.000
_cell.angle_alpha   90.00
_cell.angle_beta   90.00
_cell.angle_gamma   90.00
#
_symmetry.space_group_name_H-M   'P 1'
#
loop_
_entity.id
_entity.type
_entity.pdbx_description
1 polymer ?
#
loop_
_entity_poly.entity_id
_entity_poly.type
_entity_poly.pdbx_seq_one_letter_code
_entity_poly.pdbx_strand_id
1 'polypeptide(L)'
;MTSKPYTVADVMTRRVVAVLPGADFKEIVTTMRRWRVTAVPVVEGEGRVVGVVSEADLLLKEEFHDHRLGLVEQMRHLDATAKAGSRRARELMTSPAVTVSPGASLPAAARLMTVRGVKRLPVVDAGGVLRGVVSRSDLLKVFLRPDEDLAAEVRHDVVEPLFPLSRHQVDVRRLARAVEGVVDVRCELAARTGA
;
A
#
# COMPACT_ATOMS: atom_id res chain seq x y z
N MET A 1 -18.20 -15.45 18.40
CA MET A 1 -17.50 -14.37 19.14
C MET A 1 -16.65 -13.63 18.12
N THR A 2 -16.77 -12.30 18.04
CA THR A 2 -16.24 -11.48 16.92
C THR A 2 -14.73 -11.62 16.77
N SER A 3 -14.27 -12.14 15.64
CA SER A 3 -12.85 -12.18 15.28
C SER A 3 -12.30 -10.73 15.32
N LYS A 4 -11.08 -10.58 15.85
CA LYS A 4 -10.46 -9.26 15.99
C LYS A 4 -10.32 -8.62 14.59
N PRO A 5 -10.87 -7.42 14.34
CA PRO A 5 -10.79 -6.80 13.03
C PRO A 5 -9.32 -6.49 12.68
N TYR A 6 -8.92 -6.80 11.44
CA TYR A 6 -7.57 -6.49 10.95
C TYR A 6 -7.27 -4.99 11.02
N THR A 7 -6.04 -4.69 11.40
CA THR A 7 -5.49 -3.34 11.53
C THR A 7 -4.40 -3.11 10.49
N VAL A 8 -4.03 -1.84 10.28
CA VAL A 8 -2.92 -1.46 9.42
C VAL A 8 -1.63 -2.17 9.84
N ALA A 9 -1.38 -2.36 11.14
CA ALA A 9 -0.20 -3.05 11.65
C ALA A 9 -0.06 -4.50 11.18
N ASP A 10 -1.18 -5.15 10.84
CA ASP A 10 -1.22 -6.56 10.41
C ASP A 10 -0.79 -6.73 8.94
N VAL A 11 -0.88 -5.66 8.13
CA VAL A 11 -0.59 -5.71 6.68
C VAL A 11 0.53 -4.77 6.23
N MET A 12 0.94 -3.81 7.07
CA MET A 12 1.94 -2.81 6.69
C MET A 12 3.33 -3.42 6.43
N THR A 13 4.06 -2.79 5.52
CA THR A 13 5.48 -3.08 5.32
C THR A 13 6.31 -2.32 6.35
N ARG A 14 7.04 -3.04 7.20
CA ARG A 14 7.88 -2.47 8.28
C ARG A 14 9.26 -2.00 7.81
N ARG A 15 9.83 -2.65 6.80
CA ARG A 15 11.11 -2.26 6.20
C ARG A 15 10.87 -1.19 5.15
N VAL A 16 10.93 0.06 5.58
CA VAL A 16 10.66 1.22 4.73
C VAL A 16 11.97 1.91 4.40
N VAL A 17 12.19 2.18 3.12
CA VAL A 17 13.21 3.14 2.70
C VAL A 17 12.61 4.54 2.72
N ALA A 18 13.32 5.48 3.35
CA ALA A 18 12.94 6.87 3.44
C ALA A 18 14.14 7.75 3.04
N VAL A 19 13.86 9.00 2.68
CA VAL A 19 14.88 9.99 2.31
C VAL A 19 14.84 11.18 3.26
N LEU A 20 15.94 11.92 3.34
CA LEU A 20 16.01 13.16 4.11
C LEU A 20 15.48 14.34 3.29
N PRO A 21 15.04 15.45 3.91
CA PRO A 21 14.49 16.61 3.21
C PRO A 21 15.51 17.28 2.26
N GLY A 22 16.80 17.08 2.53
CA GLY A 22 17.92 17.57 1.73
C GLY A 22 18.32 16.67 0.56
N ALA A 23 17.78 15.45 0.46
CA ALA A 23 18.13 14.49 -0.59
C ALA A 23 17.81 15.08 -1.96
N ASP A 24 18.71 14.90 -2.91
CA ASP A 24 18.56 15.48 -4.24
C ASP A 24 17.70 14.58 -5.16
N PHE A 25 17.26 15.13 -6.30
CA PHE A 25 16.42 14.39 -7.24
C PHE A 25 17.02 13.05 -7.67
N LYS A 26 18.33 13.02 -7.97
CA LYS A 26 19.03 11.83 -8.45
C LYS A 26 19.09 10.78 -7.35
N GLU A 27 19.35 11.18 -6.11
CA GLU A 27 19.33 10.31 -4.94
C GLU A 27 17.94 9.69 -4.73
N ILE A 28 16.87 10.49 -4.83
CA ILE A 28 15.50 10.01 -4.68
C ILE A 28 15.17 8.97 -5.76
N VAL A 29 15.42 9.26 -7.04
CA VAL A 29 15.17 8.34 -8.15
C VAL A 29 16.00 7.07 -8.04
N THR A 30 17.29 7.21 -7.66
CA THR A 30 18.18 6.06 -7.45
C THR A 30 17.66 5.17 -6.32
N THR A 31 17.18 5.78 -5.24
CA THR A 31 16.58 5.07 -4.09
C THR A 31 15.32 4.32 -4.51
N MET A 32 14.39 4.99 -5.20
CA MET A 32 13.17 4.37 -5.73
C MET A 32 13.48 3.17 -6.63
N ARG A 33 14.40 3.32 -7.58
CA ARG A 33 14.82 2.26 -8.50
C ARG A 33 15.49 1.09 -7.77
N ARG A 34 16.42 1.37 -6.85
CA ARG A 34 17.17 0.36 -6.11
C ARG A 34 16.25 -0.51 -5.26
N TRP A 35 15.30 0.11 -4.58
CA TRP A 35 14.37 -0.58 -3.67
C TRP A 35 13.07 -1.00 -4.35
N ARG A 36 12.93 -0.72 -5.65
CA ARG A 36 11.73 -1.02 -6.48
C ARG A 36 10.45 -0.49 -5.85
N VAL A 37 10.50 0.74 -5.35
CA VAL A 37 9.37 1.46 -4.77
C VAL A 37 9.06 2.69 -5.61
N THR A 38 7.78 3.03 -5.77
CA THR A 38 7.38 4.20 -6.58
C THR A 38 7.05 5.44 -5.75
N ALA A 39 7.30 5.38 -4.44
CA ALA A 39 7.14 6.49 -3.51
C ALA A 39 7.96 6.22 -2.24
N VAL A 40 8.49 7.28 -1.63
CA VAL A 40 9.29 7.24 -0.42
C VAL A 40 8.80 8.30 0.58
N PRO A 41 8.67 7.97 1.87
CA PRO A 41 8.50 8.98 2.90
C PRO A 41 9.74 9.86 3.00
N VAL A 42 9.52 11.14 3.27
CA VAL A 42 10.57 12.08 3.67
C VAL A 42 10.53 12.19 5.19
N VAL A 43 11.67 11.93 5.83
CA VAL A 43 11.77 11.91 7.29
C VAL A 43 12.81 12.90 7.78
N GLU A 44 12.55 13.56 8.91
CA GLU A 44 13.45 14.52 9.54
C GLU A 44 13.64 14.20 11.03
N GLY A 45 14.76 14.66 11.60
CA GLY A 45 15.10 14.47 13.01
C GLY A 45 15.13 12.98 13.39
N GLU A 46 14.38 12.62 14.43
CA GLU A 46 14.27 11.24 14.94
C GLU A 46 13.33 10.35 14.11
N GLY A 47 13.31 10.53 12.78
CA GLY A 47 12.49 9.72 11.87
C GLY A 47 11.03 10.17 11.76
N ARG A 48 10.74 11.45 12.06
CA ARG A 48 9.40 12.03 11.89
C ARG A 48 9.07 12.21 10.42
N VAL A 49 7.89 11.76 10.00
CA VAL A 49 7.46 11.91 8.60
C VAL A 49 7.02 13.36 8.35
N VAL A 50 7.70 14.05 7.43
CA VAL A 50 7.42 15.45 7.07
C VAL A 50 6.79 15.60 5.68
N GLY A 51 6.88 14.56 4.85
CA GLY A 51 6.30 14.53 3.51
C GLY A 51 6.40 13.17 2.84
N VAL A 52 5.91 13.09 1.61
CA VAL A 52 6.06 11.92 0.72
C VAL A 52 6.45 12.41 -0.65
N VAL A 53 7.41 11.73 -1.29
CA VAL A 53 7.74 11.92 -2.70
C VAL A 53 7.34 10.67 -3.46
N SER A 54 6.53 10.81 -4.50
CA SER A 54 6.14 9.73 -5.41
C SER A 54 6.62 10.01 -6.84
N GLU A 55 6.67 8.99 -7.69
CA GLU A 55 6.96 9.16 -9.12
C GLU A 55 6.03 10.19 -9.78
N ALA A 56 4.76 10.26 -9.36
CA ALA A 56 3.83 11.27 -9.85
C ALA A 56 4.27 12.70 -9.46
N ASP A 57 4.78 12.90 -8.24
CA ASP A 57 5.31 14.20 -7.80
C ASP A 57 6.58 14.58 -8.57
N LEU A 58 7.38 13.60 -8.97
CA LEU A 58 8.61 13.81 -9.74
C LEU A 58 8.29 14.19 -11.20
N LEU A 59 7.42 13.43 -11.85
CA LEU A 59 7.05 13.65 -13.26
C LEU A 59 6.33 14.99 -13.47
N LEU A 60 5.35 15.30 -12.62
CA LEU A 60 4.64 16.58 -12.67
C LEU A 60 5.57 17.78 -12.53
N LYS A 61 6.72 17.61 -11.85
CA LYS A 61 7.68 18.68 -11.60
C LYS A 61 8.81 18.74 -12.63
N GLU A 62 9.04 17.66 -13.40
CA GLU A 62 9.94 17.64 -14.56
C GLU A 62 9.32 18.31 -15.81
N GLU A 63 8.01 18.17 -16.04
CA GLU A 63 7.33 18.80 -17.19
C GLU A 63 7.50 20.34 -17.20
N PHE A 64 7.65 20.97 -16.02
CA PHE A 64 7.93 22.41 -15.92
C PHE A 64 9.38 22.81 -16.24
N HIS A 65 10.31 21.86 -16.34
CA HIS A 65 11.74 22.13 -16.55
C HIS A 65 12.19 22.00 -18.00
N ASP A 66 11.57 21.11 -18.79
CA ASP A 66 11.93 20.92 -20.19
C ASP A 66 11.70 22.19 -21.05
N HIS A 67 10.82 23.09 -20.60
CA HIS A 67 10.54 24.37 -21.26
C HIS A 67 11.52 25.52 -20.93
N ARG A 68 12.55 25.33 -20.09
CA ARG A 68 13.43 26.44 -19.65
C ARG A 68 14.91 26.35 -20.03
N LEU A 69 15.42 25.21 -20.50
CA LEU A 69 16.85 25.05 -20.76
C LEU A 69 17.09 24.84 -22.26
N GLY A 70 17.46 25.91 -22.95
CA GLY A 70 17.91 25.84 -24.35
C GLY A 70 19.21 25.04 -24.47
N LEU A 71 19.34 24.23 -25.51
CA LEU A 71 20.44 23.29 -25.79
C LEU A 71 21.87 23.87 -25.61
N VAL A 72 22.04 25.19 -25.71
CA VAL A 72 23.35 25.87 -25.60
C VAL A 72 23.83 25.97 -24.14
N GLU A 73 22.92 25.96 -23.16
CA GLU A 73 23.27 26.06 -21.73
C GLU A 73 23.73 24.70 -21.15
N GLN A 74 23.24 23.59 -21.70
CA GLN A 74 23.62 22.22 -21.30
C GLN A 74 25.12 21.95 -21.43
N MET A 75 25.81 22.56 -22.41
CA MET A 75 27.25 22.37 -22.59
C MET A 75 28.10 23.18 -21.60
N ARG A 76 27.59 24.30 -21.06
CA ARG A 76 28.34 25.14 -20.09
C ARG A 76 28.17 24.70 -18.63
N HIS A 77 27.23 23.79 -18.37
CA HIS A 77 26.85 23.38 -17.03
C HIS A 77 27.58 22.13 -16.51
N LEU A 78 28.26 21.37 -17.38
CA LEU A 78 28.93 20.11 -17.01
C LEU A 78 30.04 20.30 -15.96
N ASP A 79 30.72 21.46 -15.92
CA ASP A 79 31.86 21.67 -15.01
C ASP A 79 31.62 22.64 -13.84
N ALA A 80 30.52 23.41 -13.83
CA ALA A 80 30.29 24.43 -12.78
C ALA A 80 28.95 24.30 -12.02
N THR A 81 28.05 23.39 -12.38
CA THR A 81 26.65 23.45 -11.89
C THR A 81 26.11 22.22 -11.17
N ALA A 82 27.00 21.32 -10.76
CA ALA A 82 26.68 20.22 -9.86
C ALA A 82 26.19 20.65 -8.45
N LYS A 83 26.06 21.96 -8.14
CA LYS A 83 25.71 22.46 -6.80
C LYS A 83 24.44 23.31 -6.67
N ALA A 84 23.75 23.70 -7.75
CA ALA A 84 22.66 24.68 -7.64
C ALA A 84 21.32 24.31 -8.31
N GLY A 85 21.24 23.21 -9.06
CA GLY A 85 20.04 22.91 -9.88
C GLY A 85 19.22 21.67 -9.47
N SER A 86 19.70 20.83 -8.56
CA SER A 86 18.99 19.60 -8.20
C SER A 86 17.96 19.90 -7.10
N ARG A 87 16.67 19.96 -7.48
CA ARG A 87 15.57 20.14 -6.52
C ARG A 87 15.68 19.09 -5.41
N ARG A 88 15.53 19.55 -4.17
CA ARG A 88 15.64 18.69 -2.97
C ARG A 88 14.30 18.03 -2.65
N ALA A 89 14.32 16.95 -1.88
CA ALA A 89 13.13 16.21 -1.46
C ALA A 89 12.06 17.14 -0.84
N ARG A 90 12.47 18.11 -0.02
CA ARG A 90 11.55 19.10 0.57
C ARG A 90 10.78 19.96 -0.44
N GLU A 91 11.36 20.20 -1.62
CA GLU A 91 10.76 20.99 -2.70
C GLU A 91 9.91 20.10 -3.62
N LEU A 92 10.20 18.80 -3.64
CA LEU A 92 9.53 17.80 -4.47
C LEU A 92 8.35 17.14 -3.75
N MET A 93 8.40 17.01 -2.43
CA MET A 93 7.41 16.27 -1.64
C MET A 93 6.04 16.93 -1.60
N THR A 94 5.02 16.10 -1.45
CA THR A 94 3.72 16.51 -0.93
C THR A 94 3.83 16.62 0.59
N SER A 95 3.47 17.79 1.13
CA SER A 95 3.52 18.12 2.56
C SER A 95 2.28 18.93 2.97
N PRO A 96 1.71 18.71 4.17
CA PRO A 96 2.09 17.67 5.13
C PRO A 96 1.75 16.27 4.61
N ALA A 97 2.51 15.26 5.04
CA ALA A 97 2.21 13.88 4.68
C ALA A 97 0.84 13.45 5.23
N VAL A 98 0.04 12.79 4.40
CA VAL A 98 -1.16 12.07 4.86
C VAL A 98 -0.69 10.75 5.47
N THR A 99 -0.83 10.60 6.78
CA THR A 99 -0.35 9.42 7.53
C THR A 99 -1.50 8.64 8.17
N VAL A 100 -1.19 7.46 8.70
CA VAL A 100 -2.15 6.60 9.41
C VAL A 100 -1.52 5.96 10.64
N SER A 101 -2.32 5.70 11.68
CA SER A 101 -1.87 4.95 12.86
C SER A 101 -1.80 3.44 12.58
N PRO A 102 -0.84 2.70 13.18
CA PRO A 102 -0.79 1.24 13.07
C PRO A 102 -2.07 0.56 13.59
N GLY A 103 -2.76 1.16 14.55
CA GLY A 103 -4.01 0.63 15.11
C GLY A 103 -5.27 0.95 14.29
N ALA A 104 -5.15 1.72 13.19
CA ALA A 104 -6.30 2.05 12.36
C ALA A 104 -6.85 0.80 11.65
N SER A 105 -8.16 0.75 11.44
CA SER A 105 -8.80 -0.33 10.69
C SER A 105 -8.47 -0.23 9.20
N LEU A 106 -8.46 -1.37 8.50
CA LEU A 106 -8.23 -1.37 7.05
C LEU A 106 -9.25 -0.52 6.27
N PRO A 107 -10.57 -0.55 6.58
CA PRO A 107 -11.54 0.32 5.93
C PRO A 107 -11.27 1.81 6.15
N ALA A 108 -10.81 2.20 7.35
CA ALA A 108 -10.44 3.59 7.63
C ALA A 108 -9.25 4.03 6.79
N ALA A 109 -8.21 3.19 6.68
CA ALA A 109 -7.05 3.47 5.83
C ALA A 109 -7.44 3.55 4.34
N ALA A 110 -8.29 2.64 3.86
CA ALA A 110 -8.80 2.65 2.48
C ALA A 110 -9.59 3.94 2.18
N ARG A 111 -10.51 4.34 3.08
CA ARG A 111 -11.27 5.59 2.95
C ARG A 111 -10.33 6.79 2.92
N LEU A 112 -9.33 6.83 3.79
CA LEU A 112 -8.34 7.91 3.81
C LEU A 112 -7.57 8.01 2.48
N MET A 113 -7.14 6.87 1.93
CA MET A 113 -6.50 6.81 0.61
C MET A 113 -7.39 7.36 -0.51
N THR A 114 -8.68 7.00 -0.51
CA THR A 114 -9.63 7.47 -1.52
C THR A 114 -9.90 8.96 -1.40
N VAL A 115 -10.25 9.44 -0.20
CA VAL A 115 -10.59 10.85 0.04
C VAL A 115 -9.41 11.77 -0.24
N ARG A 116 -8.19 11.34 0.08
CA ARG A 116 -6.98 12.13 -0.14
C ARG A 116 -6.33 11.90 -1.49
N GLY A 117 -6.87 11.01 -2.33
CA GLY A 117 -6.32 10.69 -3.64
C GLY A 117 -4.94 10.00 -3.60
N VAL A 118 -4.52 9.47 -2.46
CA VAL A 118 -3.20 8.84 -2.30
C VAL A 118 -3.29 7.32 -2.48
N LYS A 119 -2.21 6.73 -3.01
CA LYS A 119 -2.10 5.27 -3.22
C LYS A 119 -1.43 4.55 -2.04
N ARG A 120 -0.77 5.30 -1.17
CA ARG A 120 0.05 4.82 -0.06
C ARG A 120 -0.05 5.79 1.11
N LEU A 121 0.13 5.25 2.32
CA LEU A 121 0.15 6.00 3.55
C LEU A 121 1.39 5.59 4.36
N PRO A 122 2.25 6.53 4.78
CA PRO A 122 3.17 6.31 5.86
C PRO A 122 2.39 5.97 7.14
N VAL A 123 2.80 4.91 7.81
CA VAL A 123 2.26 4.49 9.10
C VAL A 123 3.14 5.10 10.17
N VAL A 124 2.56 5.87 11.09
CA VAL A 124 3.28 6.61 12.13
C VAL A 124 2.73 6.30 13.51
N ASP A 125 3.57 6.40 14.53
CA ASP A 125 3.11 6.38 15.92
C ASP A 125 2.55 7.74 16.38
N ALA A 126 2.20 7.84 17.66
CA ALA A 126 1.67 9.07 18.26
C ALA A 126 2.65 10.26 18.18
N GLY A 127 3.96 9.99 18.09
CA GLY A 127 5.00 11.01 17.92
C GLY A 127 5.26 11.41 16.46
N GLY A 128 4.55 10.82 15.51
CA GLY A 128 4.75 11.05 14.07
C GLY A 128 5.96 10.31 13.50
N VAL A 129 6.56 9.38 14.26
CA VAL A 129 7.73 8.61 13.83
C VAL A 129 7.29 7.48 12.90
N LEU A 130 8.00 7.30 11.79
CA LEU A 130 7.72 6.28 10.79
C LEU A 130 7.85 4.87 11.38
N ARG A 131 6.77 4.08 11.30
CA ARG A 131 6.71 2.67 11.71
C ARG A 131 6.50 1.70 10.55
N GLY A 132 6.03 2.20 9.41
CA GLY A 132 5.79 1.38 8.24
C GLY A 132 5.20 2.18 7.07
N VAL A 133 4.87 1.49 6.00
CA VAL A 133 4.06 2.02 4.89
C VAL A 133 2.99 1.00 4.55
N VAL A 134 1.80 1.47 4.20
CA VAL A 134 0.72 0.64 3.68
C VAL A 134 0.25 1.18 2.34
N SER A 135 0.10 0.29 1.36
CA SER A 135 -0.43 0.58 0.03
C SER A 135 -1.81 -0.06 -0.15
N ARG A 136 -2.54 0.34 -1.20
CA ARG A 136 -3.83 -0.29 -1.54
C ARG A 136 -3.72 -1.81 -1.70
N SER A 137 -2.64 -2.30 -2.32
CA SER A 137 -2.41 -3.74 -2.49
C SER A 137 -2.17 -4.44 -1.16
N ASP A 138 -1.55 -3.78 -0.18
CA ASP A 138 -1.37 -4.35 1.17
C ASP A 138 -2.71 -4.52 1.89
N LEU A 139 -3.63 -3.56 1.73
CA LEU A 139 -4.98 -3.65 2.30
C LEU A 139 -5.77 -4.84 1.73
N LEU A 140 -5.44 -5.30 0.53
CA LEU A 140 -6.10 -6.44 -0.12
C LEU A 140 -5.50 -7.80 0.28
N LYS A 141 -4.33 -7.84 0.92
CA LYS A 141 -3.66 -9.10 1.30
C LYS A 141 -4.50 -9.99 2.23
N VAL A 142 -5.41 -9.40 3.01
CA VAL A 142 -6.33 -10.15 3.88
C VAL A 142 -7.33 -11.00 3.09
N PHE A 143 -7.64 -10.62 1.85
CA PHE A 143 -8.56 -11.35 0.97
C PHE A 143 -7.86 -12.37 0.05
N LEU A 144 -6.51 -12.42 0.08
CA LEU A 144 -5.69 -13.32 -0.73
C LEU A 144 -5.17 -14.53 0.06
N ARG A 145 -5.81 -14.85 1.19
CA ARG A 145 -5.47 -16.04 1.97
C ARG A 145 -6.02 -17.31 1.31
N PRO A 146 -5.25 -18.41 1.27
CA PRO A 146 -5.70 -19.69 0.74
C PRO A 146 -6.96 -20.19 1.47
N ASP A 147 -7.78 -20.94 0.72
CA ASP A 147 -9.16 -21.37 1.04
C ASP A 147 -9.38 -22.02 2.43
N GLU A 148 -8.32 -22.40 3.14
CA GLU A 148 -8.40 -23.04 4.47
C GLU A 148 -8.89 -22.09 5.58
N ASP A 149 -8.55 -20.79 5.51
CA ASP A 149 -9.02 -19.79 6.49
C ASP A 149 -10.48 -19.37 6.21
N LEU A 150 -10.87 -19.30 4.93
CA LEU A 150 -12.25 -19.04 4.52
C LEU A 150 -13.18 -20.20 4.90
N ALA A 151 -12.72 -21.44 4.76
CA ALA A 151 -13.48 -22.62 5.19
C ALA A 151 -13.61 -22.72 6.72
N ALA A 152 -12.65 -22.18 7.49
CA ALA A 152 -12.75 -22.11 8.95
C ALA A 152 -13.76 -21.04 9.40
N GLU A 153 -13.77 -19.87 8.77
CA GLU A 153 -14.72 -18.78 9.05
C GLU A 153 -16.16 -19.19 8.64
N VAL A 154 -16.35 -19.82 7.48
CA VAL A 154 -17.68 -20.32 7.04
C VAL A 154 -18.17 -21.51 7.88
N ARG A 155 -17.30 -22.45 8.29
CA ARG A 155 -17.72 -23.59 9.14
C ARG A 155 -18.18 -23.14 10.52
N HIS A 156 -17.53 -22.13 11.10
CA HIS A 156 -17.84 -21.67 12.45
C HIS A 156 -19.04 -20.71 12.47
N ASP A 157 -19.12 -19.78 11.50
CA ASP A 157 -20.15 -18.72 11.53
C ASP A 157 -21.46 -19.11 10.82
N VAL A 158 -21.45 -20.09 9.91
CA VAL A 158 -22.65 -20.47 9.12
C VAL A 158 -23.13 -21.89 9.45
N VAL A 159 -22.24 -22.87 9.60
CA VAL A 159 -22.64 -24.29 9.73
C VAL A 159 -23.02 -24.65 11.17
N GLU A 160 -22.29 -24.15 12.17
CA GLU A 160 -22.50 -24.49 13.58
C GLU A 160 -23.84 -23.98 14.17
N PRO A 161 -24.31 -22.77 13.83
CA PRO A 161 -25.62 -22.28 14.29
C PRO A 161 -26.81 -22.91 13.57
N LEU A 162 -26.64 -23.34 12.31
CA LEU A 162 -27.74 -23.82 11.46
C LEU A 162 -27.86 -25.36 11.42
N PHE A 163 -26.76 -26.11 11.62
CA PHE A 163 -26.75 -27.57 11.52
C PHE A 163 -25.83 -28.24 12.56
N PRO A 164 -26.18 -28.19 13.87
CA PRO A 164 -25.33 -28.66 14.97
C PRO A 164 -25.04 -30.17 15.01
N LEU A 165 -25.71 -31.00 14.18
CA LEU A 165 -25.57 -32.47 14.21
C LEU A 165 -24.80 -33.09 13.03
N SER A 166 -24.29 -32.31 12.07
CA SER A 166 -23.60 -32.87 10.88
C SER A 166 -22.12 -32.48 10.81
N ARG A 167 -21.42 -32.62 11.94
CA ARG A 167 -20.01 -32.24 12.09
C ARG A 167 -19.03 -32.92 11.11
N HIS A 168 -19.42 -33.99 10.41
CA HIS A 168 -18.50 -34.82 9.61
C HIS A 168 -18.95 -35.06 8.16
N GLN A 169 -19.96 -34.35 7.63
CA GLN A 169 -20.54 -34.67 6.31
C GLN A 169 -20.68 -33.50 5.34
N VAL A 170 -19.99 -32.37 5.56
CA VAL A 170 -20.02 -31.22 4.66
C VAL A 170 -18.71 -31.12 3.87
N ASP A 171 -18.78 -31.40 2.56
CA ASP A 171 -17.67 -31.27 1.61
C ASP A 171 -17.90 -29.97 0.81
N VAL A 172 -17.00 -29.00 0.96
CA VAL A 172 -17.09 -27.69 0.27
C VAL A 172 -16.26 -27.79 -0.99
N ARG A 173 -16.91 -27.75 -2.16
CA ARG A 173 -16.23 -27.79 -3.46
C ARG A 173 -16.52 -26.55 -4.26
N ARG A 174 -15.47 -25.95 -4.82
CA ARG A 174 -15.58 -24.81 -5.72
C ARG A 174 -16.01 -25.31 -7.11
N LEU A 175 -17.22 -24.94 -7.53
CA LEU A 175 -17.68 -25.13 -8.91
C LEU A 175 -17.53 -23.79 -9.64
N ALA A 176 -16.46 -23.66 -10.42
CA ALA A 176 -16.30 -22.56 -11.35
C ALA A 176 -16.77 -23.02 -12.73
N ARG A 177 -17.85 -22.42 -13.26
CA ARG A 177 -18.29 -22.63 -14.64
C ARG A 177 -18.11 -21.32 -15.39
N ALA A 178 -17.22 -21.32 -16.39
CA ALA A 178 -17.07 -20.18 -17.29
C ALA A 178 -18.24 -20.18 -18.28
N VAL A 179 -19.04 -19.12 -18.26
CA VAL A 179 -20.02 -18.82 -19.31
C VAL A 179 -19.72 -17.41 -19.80
N GLU A 180 -19.33 -17.29 -21.07
CA GLU A 180 -19.15 -16.01 -21.79
C GLU A 180 -18.56 -14.86 -20.96
N GLY A 181 -17.33 -15.05 -20.47
CA GLY A 181 -16.57 -13.96 -19.84
C GLY A 181 -17.03 -13.52 -18.45
N VAL A 182 -18.07 -14.15 -17.88
CA VAL A 182 -18.48 -13.95 -16.48
C VAL A 182 -18.13 -15.21 -15.68
N VAL A 183 -17.30 -15.04 -14.65
CA VAL A 183 -17.02 -16.11 -13.69
C VAL A 183 -18.12 -16.07 -12.63
N ASP A 184 -19.14 -16.92 -12.79
CA ASP A 184 -20.14 -17.15 -11.75
C ASP A 184 -19.56 -18.14 -10.73
N VAL A 185 -19.35 -17.68 -9.49
CA VAL A 185 -18.84 -18.50 -8.40
C VAL A 185 -20.00 -18.87 -7.50
N ARG A 186 -20.46 -20.11 -7.60
CA ARG A 186 -21.50 -20.67 -6.73
C ARG A 186 -20.86 -21.68 -5.78
N CYS A 187 -21.16 -21.53 -4.50
CA CYS A 187 -20.84 -22.53 -3.48
C CYS A 187 -22.08 -23.38 -3.23
N GLU A 188 -21.97 -24.68 -3.48
CA GLU A 188 -23.03 -25.65 -3.22
C GLU A 188 -22.62 -26.52 -2.02
N LEU A 189 -23.54 -26.67 -1.06
CA LEU A 189 -23.33 -27.45 0.15
C LEU A 189 -24.00 -28.81 -0.03
N ALA A 190 -23.21 -29.88 -0.12
CA ALA A 190 -23.71 -31.24 -0.18
C ALA A 190 -23.49 -31.97 1.15
N ALA A 191 -24.57 -32.47 1.75
CA ALA A 191 -24.49 -33.39 2.88
C ALA A 191 -24.22 -34.81 2.35
N ARG A 192 -23.17 -35.47 2.84
CA ARG A 192 -22.97 -36.90 2.57
C ARG A 192 -24.10 -37.68 3.25
N THR A 193 -24.89 -38.45 2.54
CA THR A 193 -25.78 -39.45 3.15
C THR A 193 -24.97 -40.74 3.30
N GLY A 194 -24.76 -41.19 4.54
CA GLY A 194 -24.07 -42.45 4.82
C GLY A 194 -25.03 -43.63 4.70
N ALA A 195 -24.57 -44.69 4.03
CA ALA A 195 -25.13 -46.05 4.15
C ALA A 195 -24.41 -46.80 5.28
#